data_AF-A0AAD6QMT9-F1
#
_entry.id   AF-A0AAD6QMT9-F1
#
_cell.length_a   1.000
_cell.length_b   1.000
_cell.length_c   1.000
_cell.angle_alpha   90.00
_cell.angle_beta   90.00
_cell.angle_gamma   90.00
#
_symmetry.space_group_name_H-M   'P 1'
#
loop_
_entity.id
_entity.type
_entity.pdbx_description
1 polymer ?
#
loop_
_entity_poly.entity_id
_entity_poly.type
_entity_poly.pdbx_seq_one_letter_code
_entity_poly.pdbx_strand_id
1 'polypeptide(L)'
;MREFLEAATVSVFKLDKLSRTFHQVSREPFSKLNRKEEEIPNGPMSICDVGLTGPFKKKKKKKKKNTIFFPSRLQQSKTSRVEWPSKAFPSLVFAMPPFPSSLHIFHPSLNHYLKPNFFSLSYFSIPSPKFPLSSQSIPFNPRTLSSVATALSPSENGSGGGGERSASLAGPPVLENSVQKIDVNPPKGTRDFPPEEMRLRSWLFHNFREVSRLFGFEEVDYPVLESEALFIRKAGEEIRDQLYCFEDRGNRRVALRPELTPSLARLVIQKGKSLSLPLKWFAIGQCWRYERMTRGRRREHYQWNMDIIGVPEVTAEAELISSIVTFFKQIGISASDVGFKVNSRKVLQEILRSYSLSENLFAKVCVIIDKIEKIPIDEIKKELNSVGMPQEGVNKLLEVLSIKSLSELEEILGGAGEAIADLKQLFSLAEKFGYSEWIQFDASVVRGLAYYTGIVFEGFDRAGKLRAICGGGRYDRLLSTFGGDDLPACGFGFGDAVIIELLKEKGILPELIPQVENIVCALDHDLQGAAATVATMLREKGQSVDLVLESKPLKWVFKRAARINAQRLILVGNTEYIKGMVSVKILSSGEQSEIKIDELEYDHAVKEESDPGCYYLPRKEESIDDMNSLED
;
A
#
# COMPACT_ATOMS: atom_id res chain seq x y z
N MET A 1 -28.68 -47.53 -11.63
CA MET A 1 -28.73 -46.15 -12.17
C MET A 1 -30.14 -45.54 -12.09
N ARG A 2 -31.24 -46.23 -12.46
CA ARG A 2 -32.61 -45.73 -12.25
C ARG A 2 -32.98 -45.50 -10.77
N GLU A 3 -32.68 -46.45 -9.88
CA GLU A 3 -32.95 -46.32 -8.44
C GLU A 3 -32.17 -45.16 -7.77
N PHE A 4 -31.02 -44.78 -8.36
CA PHE A 4 -30.22 -43.65 -7.88
C PHE A 4 -30.81 -42.28 -8.26
N LEU A 5 -31.66 -42.25 -9.30
CA LEU A 5 -32.39 -41.05 -9.73
C LEU A 5 -33.64 -40.83 -8.88
N GLU A 6 -34.36 -41.88 -8.47
CA GLU A 6 -35.55 -41.76 -7.61
C GLU A 6 -35.21 -41.29 -6.18
N ALA A 7 -34.09 -41.74 -5.61
CA ALA A 7 -33.59 -41.25 -4.32
C ALA A 7 -33.25 -39.75 -4.33
N ALA A 8 -32.78 -39.23 -5.48
CA ALA A 8 -32.49 -37.81 -5.66
C ALA A 8 -33.76 -36.95 -5.74
N THR A 9 -34.80 -37.39 -6.45
CA THR A 9 -36.07 -36.63 -6.57
C THR A 9 -36.81 -36.50 -5.23
N VAL A 10 -36.83 -37.55 -4.41
CA VAL A 10 -37.47 -37.52 -3.08
C VAL A 10 -36.77 -36.55 -2.13
N SER A 11 -35.46 -36.35 -2.28
CA SER A 11 -34.66 -35.44 -1.45
C SER A 11 -34.95 -33.96 -1.77
N VAL A 12 -35.10 -33.61 -3.04
CA VAL A 12 -35.43 -32.24 -3.49
C VAL A 12 -36.85 -31.83 -3.04
N PHE A 13 -37.82 -32.74 -3.11
CA PHE A 13 -39.20 -32.46 -2.62
C PHE A 13 -39.30 -32.26 -1.10
N LYS A 14 -38.36 -32.79 -0.31
CA LYS A 14 -38.32 -32.58 1.14
C LYS A 14 -37.76 -31.20 1.52
N LEU A 15 -36.82 -30.67 0.75
CA LEU A 15 -36.23 -29.34 0.95
C LEU A 15 -37.20 -28.20 0.58
N ASP A 16 -37.94 -28.35 -0.52
CA ASP A 16 -38.93 -27.33 -0.95
C ASP A 16 -40.12 -27.21 0.03
N LYS A 17 -40.50 -28.31 0.72
CA LYS A 17 -41.50 -28.29 1.80
C LYS A 17 -41.01 -27.56 3.06
N LEU A 18 -39.73 -27.67 3.40
CA LEU A 18 -39.12 -26.95 4.53
C LEU A 18 -39.00 -25.44 4.25
N SER A 19 -38.60 -25.07 3.02
CA SER A 19 -38.54 -23.67 2.58
C SER A 19 -39.91 -22.97 2.70
N ARG A 20 -40.98 -23.61 2.21
CA ARG A 20 -42.34 -23.05 2.25
C ARG A 20 -42.92 -22.93 3.66
N THR A 21 -42.49 -23.78 4.59
CA THR A 21 -42.92 -23.69 6.01
C THR A 21 -42.25 -22.50 6.72
N PHE A 22 -41.07 -22.06 6.28
CA PHE A 22 -40.37 -20.89 6.84
C PHE A 22 -40.84 -19.53 6.28
N HIS A 23 -41.60 -19.51 5.18
CA HIS A 23 -42.19 -18.29 4.62
C HIS A 23 -43.66 -18.06 4.97
N GLN A 24 -44.27 -18.96 5.75
CA GLN A 24 -45.67 -18.84 6.18
C GLN A 24 -45.84 -18.37 7.65
N VAL A 25 -44.74 -17.97 8.31
CA VAL A 25 -44.74 -17.43 9.69
C VAL A 25 -44.07 -16.04 9.74
N SER A 26 -44.51 -15.12 8.88
CA SER A 26 -44.21 -13.68 9.04
C SER A 26 -45.05 -12.78 8.11
N ARG A 27 -46.37 -12.75 8.31
CA ARG A 27 -47.32 -11.67 7.96
C ARG A 27 -48.76 -12.15 8.17
N GLU A 28 -49.46 -11.60 9.16
CA GLU A 28 -50.69 -10.82 8.97
C GLU A 28 -51.13 -10.16 10.30
N PRO A 29 -52.01 -9.13 10.28
CA PRO A 29 -51.97 -8.06 11.26
C PRO A 29 -53.07 -8.12 12.32
N PHE A 30 -52.82 -7.56 13.50
CA PHE A 30 -53.89 -7.09 14.38
C PHE A 30 -53.61 -5.69 14.93
N SER A 31 -54.60 -4.83 14.74
CA SER A 31 -54.72 -3.53 15.39
C SER A 31 -55.95 -3.54 16.29
N LYS A 32 -55.95 -2.74 17.36
CA LYS A 32 -57.02 -2.58 18.37
C LYS A 32 -57.14 -3.78 19.34
N LEU A 33 -57.42 -3.61 20.64
CA LEU A 33 -57.89 -2.42 21.38
C LEU A 33 -57.47 -2.43 22.88
N ASN A 34 -57.09 -1.24 23.39
CA ASN A 34 -57.33 -0.69 24.74
C ASN A 34 -56.70 -1.23 26.06
N ARG A 35 -56.03 -0.27 26.72
CA ARG A 35 -56.17 0.19 28.14
C ARG A 35 -55.77 -0.73 29.30
N LYS A 36 -54.74 -0.31 30.02
CA LYS A 36 -54.93 0.62 31.16
C LYS A 36 -53.75 1.60 31.30
N GLU A 37 -54.08 2.84 31.59
CA GLU A 37 -53.16 3.93 31.96
C GLU A 37 -52.97 3.95 33.49
N GLU A 38 -51.87 4.56 33.94
CA GLU A 38 -51.74 5.51 35.08
C GLU A 38 -50.27 5.54 35.59
N GLU A 39 -49.62 6.67 35.89
CA GLU A 39 -49.85 8.09 35.53
C GLU A 39 -48.62 8.95 35.94
N ILE A 40 -48.36 10.08 35.23
CA ILE A 40 -47.91 11.41 35.79
C ILE A 40 -46.49 11.59 36.43
N PRO A 41 -45.78 12.73 36.22
CA PRO A 41 -45.65 13.59 35.02
C PRO A 41 -44.21 14.15 34.81
N ASN A 42 -44.04 15.14 33.92
CA ASN A 42 -42.94 16.12 33.93
C ASN A 42 -43.55 17.55 33.99
N GLY A 43 -42.99 18.48 34.78
CA GLY A 43 -43.48 19.87 34.88
C GLY A 43 -42.75 20.71 35.95
N PRO A 44 -42.77 22.07 35.86
CA PRO A 44 -41.52 22.84 35.86
C PRO A 44 -41.37 23.98 36.91
N MET A 45 -40.20 24.66 36.89
CA MET A 45 -39.80 25.88 37.66
C MET A 45 -39.60 25.65 39.19
N SER A 46 -38.67 26.30 39.91
CA SER A 46 -38.28 27.72 39.87
C SER A 46 -36.89 28.01 40.50
N ILE A 47 -36.44 29.26 40.35
CA ILE A 47 -35.27 29.87 41.03
C ILE A 47 -35.63 30.25 42.48
N CYS A 48 -34.70 30.08 43.45
CA CYS A 48 -34.44 30.99 44.58
C CYS A 48 -33.32 30.49 45.54
N ASP A 49 -32.11 30.98 45.32
CA ASP A 49 -31.31 31.86 46.20
C ASP A 49 -30.97 31.57 47.71
N VAL A 50 -29.78 32.07 48.08
CA VAL A 50 -29.18 32.33 49.44
C VAL A 50 -28.82 31.16 50.39
N GLY A 51 -27.61 31.19 50.99
CA GLY A 51 -27.53 30.81 52.43
C GLY A 51 -26.28 30.22 53.13
N LEU A 52 -25.04 30.65 52.83
CA LEU A 52 -23.97 30.90 53.84
C LEU A 52 -23.37 29.82 54.81
N THR A 53 -22.05 29.97 55.00
CA THR A 53 -21.17 29.57 56.14
C THR A 53 -20.56 28.15 56.21
N GLY A 54 -19.24 28.12 56.52
CA GLY A 54 -18.42 26.92 56.72
C GLY A 54 -17.94 26.75 58.18
N PRO A 55 -16.62 26.64 58.44
CA PRO A 55 -15.88 25.40 58.24
C PRO A 55 -15.00 24.99 59.45
N PHE A 56 -14.89 23.70 59.83
CA PHE A 56 -13.95 23.29 60.90
C PHE A 56 -13.22 21.91 60.76
N LYS A 57 -11.90 22.02 60.52
CA LYS A 57 -10.73 21.25 61.00
C LYS A 57 -10.83 19.74 61.38
N LYS A 58 -10.02 18.95 60.67
CA LYS A 58 -9.02 17.95 61.15
C LYS A 58 -9.12 17.44 62.61
N LYS A 59 -9.18 16.09 62.80
CA LYS A 59 -8.14 15.35 63.58
C LYS A 59 -8.21 13.79 63.53
N LYS A 60 -7.07 13.21 63.17
CA LYS A 60 -6.39 11.98 63.66
C LYS A 60 -7.19 10.69 64.01
N LYS A 61 -6.89 9.64 63.23
CA LYS A 61 -6.98 8.21 63.61
C LYS A 61 -6.30 7.89 64.97
N LYS A 62 -6.83 6.93 65.73
CA LYS A 62 -6.10 6.14 66.74
C LYS A 62 -6.58 4.68 66.76
N LYS A 63 -5.64 3.74 67.00
CA LYS A 63 -5.86 2.28 67.03
C LYS A 63 -6.33 1.77 68.41
N LYS A 64 -7.16 0.72 68.43
CA LYS A 64 -7.09 -0.51 69.28
C LYS A 64 -8.22 -1.45 68.78
N LYS A 65 -7.94 -2.66 68.26
CA LYS A 65 -7.62 -3.93 68.96
C LYS A 65 -8.71 -4.39 69.94
N ASN A 66 -9.33 -5.54 69.64
CA ASN A 66 -9.75 -6.58 70.58
C ASN A 66 -9.62 -7.97 69.92
N THR A 67 -9.45 -9.03 70.72
CA THR A 67 -8.99 -10.37 70.27
C THR A 67 -9.56 -11.47 71.17
N ILE A 68 -10.28 -12.45 70.60
CA ILE A 68 -10.78 -13.73 71.19
C ILE A 68 -11.03 -14.68 69.99
N PHE A 69 -10.67 -15.97 69.92
CA PHE A 69 -9.75 -16.85 70.68
C PHE A 69 -9.25 -18.00 69.73
N PHE A 70 -8.72 -19.12 70.26
CA PHE A 70 -8.40 -20.39 69.55
C PHE A 70 -8.88 -21.60 70.41
N PRO A 71 -9.18 -22.78 69.83
CA PRO A 71 -8.19 -23.90 69.76
C PRO A 71 -8.30 -24.72 68.44
N SER A 72 -7.26 -25.15 67.71
CA SER A 72 -6.04 -25.94 68.00
C SER A 72 -6.19 -27.48 67.96
N ARG A 73 -5.65 -28.11 66.91
CA ARG A 73 -4.96 -29.43 66.96
C ARG A 73 -4.08 -29.67 65.74
N LEU A 74 -2.90 -30.27 65.95
CA LEU A 74 -1.97 -30.73 64.91
C LEU A 74 -2.16 -32.22 64.61
N GLN A 75 -1.78 -32.67 63.41
CA GLN A 75 -0.88 -33.82 63.25
C GLN A 75 -0.22 -33.90 61.86
N GLN A 76 1.02 -34.40 61.81
CA GLN A 76 1.76 -34.77 60.60
C GLN A 76 1.98 -36.30 60.56
N SER A 77 1.98 -36.92 59.38
CA SER A 77 2.72 -38.15 59.00
C SER A 77 2.38 -38.47 57.51
N LYS A 78 3.36 -38.59 56.59
CA LYS A 78 4.31 -39.69 56.27
C LYS A 78 3.74 -40.83 55.37
N THR A 79 4.30 -40.88 54.15
CA THR A 79 4.78 -42.06 53.36
C THR A 79 3.85 -43.09 52.67
N SER A 80 4.23 -43.37 51.41
CA SER A 80 4.27 -44.65 50.64
C SER A 80 3.01 -45.38 50.09
N ARG A 81 2.86 -45.31 48.75
CA ARG A 81 2.81 -46.38 47.70
C ARG A 81 2.39 -47.83 48.09
N VAL A 82 1.45 -48.43 47.31
CA VAL A 82 1.25 -49.86 46.87
C VAL A 82 -0.11 -49.91 46.12
N GLU A 83 -0.27 -50.11 44.80
CA GLU A 83 -0.13 -51.27 43.87
C GLU A 83 -1.44 -52.04 43.50
N TRP A 84 -1.79 -52.01 42.19
CA TRP A 84 -2.23 -53.11 41.26
C TRP A 84 -3.53 -53.93 41.54
N PRO A 85 -4.26 -54.49 40.52
CA PRO A 85 -3.73 -55.35 39.44
C PRO A 85 -4.29 -55.20 38.01
N SER A 86 -3.78 -56.07 37.13
CA SER A 86 -3.89 -56.10 35.66
C SER A 86 -4.50 -57.39 35.10
N LYS A 87 -4.84 -57.38 33.80
CA LYS A 87 -4.85 -58.49 32.80
C LYS A 87 -5.21 -57.88 31.41
N ALA A 88 -4.34 -57.84 30.40
CA ALA A 88 -3.81 -58.92 29.52
C ALA A 88 -4.72 -59.18 28.29
N PHE A 89 -4.39 -58.64 27.09
CA PHE A 89 -3.67 -59.28 25.95
C PHE A 89 -4.59 -60.14 25.03
N PRO A 90 -4.27 -60.42 23.72
CA PRO A 90 -2.95 -60.38 23.07
C PRO A 90 -2.81 -59.57 21.76
N SER A 91 -1.55 -59.41 21.36
CA SER A 91 -1.04 -58.90 20.09
C SER A 91 -0.69 -60.03 19.10
N LEU A 92 -0.39 -59.70 17.85
CA LEU A 92 0.29 -60.60 16.89
C LEU A 92 1.37 -59.83 16.09
N VAL A 93 2.47 -60.51 15.79
CA VAL A 93 3.77 -59.98 15.31
C VAL A 93 4.30 -60.87 14.16
N PHE A 94 5.34 -60.41 13.43
CA PHE A 94 6.29 -61.08 12.49
C PHE A 94 6.27 -60.42 11.08
N ALA A 95 7.37 -60.22 10.34
CA ALA A 95 8.83 -60.28 10.57
C ALA A 95 9.60 -59.47 9.47
N MET A 96 10.90 -59.19 9.64
CA MET A 96 11.86 -58.69 8.60
C MET A 96 12.74 -59.87 8.07
N PRO A 97 13.81 -59.75 7.23
CA PRO A 97 14.47 -58.63 6.48
C PRO A 97 14.79 -59.04 4.98
N PRO A 98 15.86 -58.60 4.24
CA PRO A 98 16.83 -57.48 4.30
C PRO A 98 17.04 -56.64 2.97
N PHE A 99 18.02 -55.72 3.01
CA PHE A 99 18.62 -54.82 1.97
C PHE A 99 19.11 -55.48 0.65
N PRO A 100 19.33 -54.78 -0.53
CA PRO A 100 20.39 -53.75 -0.69
C PRO A 100 20.30 -52.62 -1.77
N SER A 101 21.19 -51.61 -1.58
CA SER A 101 21.94 -50.73 -2.52
C SER A 101 21.43 -50.22 -3.90
N SER A 102 21.67 -48.90 -4.09
CA SER A 102 22.15 -48.18 -5.30
C SER A 102 21.32 -48.12 -6.60
N LEU A 103 20.99 -46.90 -7.05
CA LEU A 103 21.59 -46.26 -8.25
C LEU A 103 21.09 -44.81 -8.49
N HIS A 104 21.84 -44.06 -9.32
CA HIS A 104 21.54 -42.69 -9.76
C HIS A 104 20.39 -42.62 -10.79
N ILE A 105 19.84 -41.41 -11.02
CA ILE A 105 19.73 -40.68 -12.31
C ILE A 105 18.49 -39.75 -12.34
N PHE A 106 18.70 -38.54 -12.85
CA PHE A 106 17.69 -37.54 -13.21
C PHE A 106 16.69 -38.06 -14.26
N HIS A 107 15.43 -37.60 -14.25
CA HIS A 107 14.89 -36.79 -15.37
C HIS A 107 13.53 -36.15 -15.02
N PRO A 108 13.10 -35.09 -15.73
CA PRO A 108 11.88 -34.33 -15.43
C PRO A 108 10.75 -34.62 -16.44
N SER A 109 9.70 -33.78 -16.34
CA SER A 109 8.59 -33.58 -17.30
C SER A 109 7.43 -34.57 -17.26
N LEU A 110 6.21 -34.01 -17.31
CA LEU A 110 5.13 -34.45 -18.20
C LEU A 110 4.00 -33.39 -18.20
N ASN A 111 4.13 -32.39 -19.06
CA ASN A 111 2.97 -31.63 -19.54
C ASN A 111 2.17 -32.55 -20.47
N HIS A 112 0.83 -32.55 -20.35
CA HIS A 112 -0.04 -33.26 -21.29
C HIS A 112 -0.78 -32.28 -22.20
N TYR A 113 -0.57 -32.46 -23.50
CA TYR A 113 -1.31 -31.76 -24.56
C TYR A 113 -2.73 -32.32 -24.71
N LEU A 114 -3.68 -31.45 -25.04
CA LEU A 114 -4.91 -31.83 -25.74
C LEU A 114 -5.07 -30.98 -27.01
N LYS A 115 -5.11 -31.66 -28.16
CA LYS A 115 -5.51 -31.09 -29.46
C LYS A 115 -7.04 -31.13 -29.61
N PRO A 116 -7.65 -30.21 -30.36
CA PRO A 116 -8.88 -30.46 -31.10
C PRO A 116 -8.57 -30.81 -32.57
N ASN A 117 -9.45 -31.62 -33.18
CA ASN A 117 -9.29 -32.13 -34.54
C ASN A 117 -9.81 -31.17 -35.63
N PHE A 118 -9.26 -31.33 -36.84
CA PHE A 118 -9.79 -30.76 -38.07
C PHE A 118 -11.21 -31.29 -38.35
N PHE A 119 -12.10 -30.40 -38.79
CA PHE A 119 -13.26 -30.76 -39.61
C PHE A 119 -13.27 -29.90 -40.88
N SER A 120 -13.26 -30.56 -42.02
CA SER A 120 -13.48 -29.96 -43.34
C SER A 120 -14.97 -29.64 -43.50
N LEU A 121 -15.29 -28.44 -43.99
CA LEU A 121 -16.62 -28.10 -44.50
C LEU A 121 -16.49 -27.19 -45.73
N SER A 122 -17.32 -27.49 -46.73
CA SER A 122 -17.18 -27.06 -48.12
C SER A 122 -17.74 -25.67 -48.42
N TYR A 123 -17.23 -25.08 -49.50
CA TYR A 123 -17.68 -23.83 -50.13
C TYR A 123 -19.21 -23.65 -50.20
N PHE A 124 -19.68 -22.47 -49.79
CA PHE A 124 -20.85 -21.82 -50.37
C PHE A 124 -20.63 -20.30 -50.44
N SER A 125 -20.68 -19.75 -51.66
CA SER A 125 -20.60 -18.31 -51.91
C SER A 125 -21.97 -17.66 -51.90
N ILE A 126 -22.14 -16.53 -51.20
CA ILE A 126 -23.32 -15.66 -51.28
C ILE A 126 -22.84 -14.23 -51.52
N PRO A 127 -23.38 -13.49 -52.50
CA PRO A 127 -22.86 -12.17 -52.89
C PRO A 127 -23.31 -11.05 -51.96
N SER A 128 -22.46 -10.04 -51.81
CA SER A 128 -22.73 -8.81 -51.04
C SER A 128 -23.55 -7.77 -51.84
N PRO A 129 -24.49 -7.05 -51.19
CA PRO A 129 -25.27 -6.01 -51.85
C PRO A 129 -24.44 -4.73 -52.05
N LYS A 130 -24.55 -4.13 -53.24
CA LYS A 130 -23.92 -2.84 -53.57
C LYS A 130 -24.81 -1.68 -53.12
N PHE A 131 -24.25 -0.72 -52.41
CA PHE A 131 -24.81 0.63 -52.25
C PHE A 131 -23.83 1.67 -52.79
N PRO A 132 -24.27 2.63 -53.64
CA PRO A 132 -23.42 3.70 -54.12
C PRO A 132 -23.38 4.85 -53.12
N LEU A 133 -22.18 5.35 -52.81
CA LEU A 133 -22.01 6.63 -52.12
C LEU A 133 -21.10 7.55 -52.93
N SER A 134 -21.60 8.75 -53.17
CA SER A 134 -21.04 9.74 -54.09
C SER A 134 -19.81 10.45 -53.51
N SER A 135 -18.78 10.59 -54.35
CA SER A 135 -17.63 11.44 -54.06
C SER A 135 -18.00 12.92 -54.10
N GLN A 136 -17.82 13.63 -52.97
CA GLN A 136 -17.59 15.08 -52.98
C GLN A 136 -16.40 15.40 -52.08
N SER A 137 -15.31 15.84 -52.70
CA SER A 137 -14.08 16.27 -52.05
C SER A 137 -14.10 17.79 -51.83
N ILE A 138 -13.93 18.24 -50.58
CA ILE A 138 -13.67 19.65 -50.25
C ILE A 138 -12.22 19.77 -49.78
N PRO A 139 -11.37 20.61 -50.42
CA PRO A 139 -9.98 20.75 -50.03
C PRO A 139 -9.82 21.69 -48.83
N PHE A 140 -9.11 21.24 -47.79
CA PHE A 140 -8.70 22.09 -46.67
C PHE A 140 -7.25 22.55 -46.86
N ASN A 141 -7.01 23.87 -46.80
CA ASN A 141 -5.72 24.48 -47.11
C ASN A 141 -5.16 25.16 -45.85
N PRO A 142 -3.97 24.77 -45.33
CA PRO A 142 -3.47 25.27 -44.05
C PRO A 142 -2.56 26.49 -44.22
N ARG A 143 -2.93 27.64 -43.64
CA ARG A 143 -2.02 28.79 -43.47
C ARG A 143 -2.16 29.48 -42.12
N THR A 144 -1.09 29.34 -41.33
CA THR A 144 -0.42 30.38 -40.54
C THR A 144 -1.27 31.44 -39.81
N LEU A 145 -1.23 31.41 -38.48
CA LEU A 145 -1.41 32.60 -37.64
C LEU A 145 -0.18 32.79 -36.75
N SER A 146 0.48 33.93 -36.89
CA SER A 146 1.53 34.41 -36.00
C SER A 146 1.04 35.61 -35.19
N SER A 147 1.43 35.65 -33.92
CA SER A 147 1.63 36.85 -33.07
C SER A 147 1.31 38.24 -33.62
N VAL A 148 0.58 39.06 -32.84
CA VAL A 148 1.04 40.33 -32.22
C VAL A 148 0.14 40.61 -30.99
N ALA A 149 0.65 41.32 -29.98
CA ALA A 149 -0.05 41.69 -28.75
C ALA A 149 -0.10 43.22 -28.53
N THR A 150 -0.77 43.67 -27.45
CA THR A 150 -0.84 45.07 -26.93
C THR A 150 -1.72 46.04 -27.78
N ALA A 151 -2.42 47.06 -27.24
CA ALA A 151 -2.39 47.67 -25.90
C ALA A 151 -3.70 48.41 -25.50
N LEU A 152 -3.87 48.58 -24.18
CA LEU A 152 -4.43 49.74 -23.43
C LEU A 152 -5.88 50.28 -23.63
N SER A 153 -6.55 50.42 -22.47
CA SER A 153 -7.73 51.25 -22.11
C SER A 153 -7.38 52.77 -22.02
N PRO A 154 -8.24 53.75 -21.62
CA PRO A 154 -9.40 53.67 -20.69
C PRO A 154 -10.64 54.58 -20.95
N SER A 155 -11.60 54.56 -19.99
CA SER A 155 -12.56 55.65 -19.63
C SER A 155 -13.67 56.03 -20.65
N GLU A 156 -14.86 56.52 -20.28
CA GLU A 156 -15.53 56.77 -18.99
C GLU A 156 -17.06 56.86 -19.14
N ASN A 157 -17.80 56.81 -18.01
CA ASN A 157 -19.08 57.46 -17.66
C ASN A 157 -20.20 57.72 -18.71
N GLY A 158 -21.47 57.47 -18.34
CA GLY A 158 -22.63 58.04 -19.05
C GLY A 158 -24.00 57.43 -18.76
N SER A 159 -24.63 57.81 -17.66
CA SER A 159 -25.97 57.35 -17.25
C SER A 159 -27.14 57.86 -18.10
N GLY A 160 -28.08 56.97 -18.42
CA GLY A 160 -29.52 57.19 -18.19
C GLY A 160 -30.32 58.11 -19.14
N GLY A 161 -31.14 57.49 -20.01
CA GLY A 161 -32.26 58.11 -20.72
C GLY A 161 -33.17 57.03 -21.30
N GLY A 162 -34.47 57.05 -20.95
CA GLY A 162 -35.42 55.98 -21.32
C GLY A 162 -36.27 56.30 -22.56
N GLY A 163 -37.10 55.34 -23.01
CA GLY A 163 -38.14 55.59 -24.02
C GLY A 163 -38.40 54.46 -25.02
N GLU A 164 -39.23 53.52 -24.62
CA GLU A 164 -40.22 52.77 -25.42
C GLU A 164 -39.96 52.27 -26.88
N ARG A 165 -40.19 50.96 -27.04
CA ARG A 165 -40.87 50.27 -28.16
C ARG A 165 -40.22 50.26 -29.56
N SER A 166 -39.70 49.08 -29.94
CA SER A 166 -40.44 48.19 -30.86
C SER A 166 -39.86 46.77 -30.83
N ALA A 167 -40.70 45.77 -30.59
CA ALA A 167 -40.31 44.37 -30.61
C ALA A 167 -40.34 43.83 -32.04
N SER A 168 -39.18 43.75 -32.69
CA SER A 168 -38.99 42.83 -33.81
C SER A 168 -38.69 41.44 -33.25
N LEU A 169 -39.44 40.44 -33.72
CA LEU A 169 -39.20 39.04 -33.38
C LEU A 169 -37.92 38.56 -34.08
N ALA A 170 -36.77 38.80 -33.44
CA ALA A 170 -35.55 38.06 -33.77
C ALA A 170 -35.83 36.57 -33.56
N GLY A 171 -35.47 35.74 -34.55
CA GLY A 171 -35.52 34.28 -34.41
C GLY A 171 -34.69 33.83 -33.20
N PRO A 172 -34.94 32.61 -32.67
CA PRO A 172 -34.17 32.11 -31.53
C PRO A 172 -32.68 32.23 -31.86
N PRO A 173 -31.86 32.79 -30.95
CA PRO A 173 -30.43 32.89 -31.21
C PRO A 173 -29.93 31.49 -31.52
N VAL A 174 -29.24 31.35 -32.64
CA VAL A 174 -28.47 30.13 -32.90
C VAL A 174 -27.58 29.97 -31.69
N LEU A 175 -27.83 28.93 -30.90
CA LEU A 175 -26.91 28.48 -29.87
C LEU A 175 -25.65 28.07 -30.61
N GLU A 176 -24.73 29.01 -30.78
CA GLU A 176 -23.33 28.71 -30.96
C GLU A 176 -22.99 27.80 -29.79
N ASN A 177 -22.87 26.50 -30.08
CA ASN A 177 -22.28 25.52 -29.21
C ASN A 177 -20.79 25.88 -29.09
N SER A 178 -20.53 26.95 -28.34
CA SER A 178 -19.20 27.31 -27.86
C SER A 178 -18.73 26.09 -27.09
N VAL A 179 -17.81 25.34 -27.72
CA VAL A 179 -17.29 24.10 -27.16
C VAL A 179 -16.59 24.47 -25.87
N GLN A 180 -17.29 24.25 -24.75
CA GLN A 180 -16.88 24.77 -23.46
C GLN A 180 -15.55 24.11 -23.12
N LYS A 181 -14.47 24.91 -23.12
CA LYS A 181 -13.11 24.38 -23.02
C LYS A 181 -12.93 23.75 -21.64
N ILE A 182 -12.93 22.42 -21.62
CA ILE A 182 -12.77 21.61 -20.41
C ILE A 182 -11.38 21.86 -19.82
N ASP A 183 -11.29 21.97 -18.50
CA ASP A 183 -9.99 21.92 -17.81
C ASP A 183 -9.45 20.49 -17.88
N VAL A 184 -8.31 20.33 -18.56
CA VAL A 184 -7.66 19.03 -18.78
C VAL A 184 -6.63 18.69 -17.70
N ASN A 185 -6.43 19.57 -16.71
CA ASN A 185 -5.52 19.28 -15.60
C ASN A 185 -6.14 18.26 -14.63
N PRO A 186 -5.34 17.36 -14.05
CA PRO A 186 -5.83 16.44 -13.04
C PRO A 186 -6.24 17.20 -11.76
N PRO A 187 -7.14 16.65 -10.92
CA PRO A 187 -7.58 17.27 -9.69
C PRO A 187 -6.42 17.77 -8.81
N LYS A 188 -6.54 19.00 -8.28
CA LYS A 188 -5.46 19.67 -7.55
C LYS A 188 -4.83 18.78 -6.47
N GLY A 189 -3.57 18.38 -6.71
CA GLY A 189 -2.75 17.59 -5.81
C GLY A 189 -2.70 16.08 -6.07
N THR A 190 -3.30 15.62 -7.18
CA THR A 190 -3.08 14.30 -7.77
C THR A 190 -2.02 14.37 -8.87
N ARG A 191 -1.71 13.23 -9.49
CA ARG A 191 -0.69 13.08 -10.55
C ARG A 191 -1.22 12.22 -11.68
N ASP A 192 -0.99 12.64 -12.91
CA ASP A 192 -0.99 11.75 -14.07
C ASP A 192 0.38 11.07 -14.18
N PHE A 193 0.43 9.87 -14.75
CA PHE A 193 1.67 9.11 -14.95
C PHE A 193 1.85 8.82 -16.44
N PRO A 194 2.46 9.73 -17.23
CA PRO A 194 2.84 9.44 -18.61
C PRO A 194 3.88 8.29 -18.65
N PRO A 195 4.14 7.68 -19.83
CA PRO A 195 4.91 6.44 -19.93
C PRO A 195 6.27 6.46 -19.21
N GLU A 196 6.99 7.57 -19.22
CA GLU A 196 8.25 7.79 -18.52
C GLU A 196 8.11 7.75 -16.99
N GLU A 197 7.15 8.47 -16.41
CA GLU A 197 6.86 8.40 -14.97
C GLU A 197 6.27 7.04 -14.57
N MET A 198 5.49 6.42 -15.47
CA MET A 198 4.93 5.08 -15.25
C MET A 198 6.00 3.99 -15.25
N ARG A 199 7.03 4.07 -16.11
CA ARG A 199 8.20 3.18 -16.04
C ARG A 199 8.92 3.33 -14.71
N LEU A 200 9.18 4.56 -14.25
CA LEU A 200 9.80 4.81 -12.95
C LEU A 200 8.97 4.29 -11.76
N ARG A 201 7.65 4.48 -11.79
CA ARG A 201 6.75 3.89 -10.79
C ARG A 201 6.77 2.36 -10.82
N SER A 202 6.79 1.78 -12.01
CA SER A 202 6.82 0.31 -12.19
C SER A 202 8.13 -0.29 -11.69
N TRP A 203 9.27 0.34 -11.98
CA TRP A 203 10.58 0.03 -11.41
C TRP A 203 10.56 0.04 -9.88
N LEU A 204 10.03 1.12 -9.28
CA LEU A 204 9.97 1.26 -7.83
C LEU A 204 9.09 0.17 -7.19
N PHE A 205 7.90 -0.08 -7.76
CA PHE A 205 6.97 -1.07 -7.23
C PHE A 205 7.43 -2.52 -7.47
N HIS A 206 8.20 -2.76 -8.53
CA HIS A 206 8.87 -4.05 -8.74
C HIS A 206 9.88 -4.30 -7.60
N ASN A 207 10.74 -3.33 -7.28
CA ASN A 207 11.67 -3.46 -6.16
C ASN A 207 10.96 -3.67 -4.80
N PHE A 208 9.85 -2.95 -4.54
CA PHE A 208 9.02 -3.19 -3.34
C PHE A 208 8.44 -4.62 -3.29
N ARG A 209 7.91 -5.14 -4.40
CA ARG A 209 7.40 -6.52 -4.49
C ARG A 209 8.50 -7.55 -4.29
N GLU A 210 9.65 -7.35 -4.93
CA GLU A 210 10.76 -8.29 -4.86
C GLU A 210 11.31 -8.39 -3.44
N VAL A 211 11.50 -7.27 -2.76
CA VAL A 211 11.88 -7.26 -1.33
C VAL A 211 10.80 -7.91 -0.47
N SER A 212 9.52 -7.64 -0.72
CA SER A 212 8.42 -8.29 0.02
C SER A 212 8.44 -9.81 -0.16
N ARG A 213 8.70 -10.29 -1.38
CA ARG A 213 8.85 -11.70 -1.75
C ARG A 213 10.07 -12.35 -1.07
N LEU A 214 11.22 -11.68 -1.05
CA LEU A 214 12.45 -12.15 -0.39
C LEU A 214 12.24 -12.37 1.11
N PHE A 215 11.40 -11.54 1.76
CA PHE A 215 11.03 -11.68 3.16
C PHE A 215 9.79 -12.57 3.39
N GLY A 216 9.26 -13.23 2.34
CA GLY A 216 8.13 -14.15 2.46
C GLY A 216 6.80 -13.50 2.85
N PHE A 217 6.57 -12.25 2.44
CA PHE A 217 5.27 -11.58 2.61
C PHE A 217 4.34 -11.84 1.43
N GLU A 218 3.04 -12.02 1.69
CA GLU A 218 2.01 -12.22 0.67
C GLU A 218 1.37 -10.87 0.25
N GLU A 219 1.11 -10.69 -1.05
CA GLU A 219 0.48 -9.45 -1.57
C GLU A 219 -1.03 -9.45 -1.32
N VAL A 220 -1.54 -8.36 -0.74
CA VAL A 220 -2.96 -8.11 -0.51
C VAL A 220 -3.35 -6.70 -0.96
N ASP A 221 -4.62 -6.50 -1.31
CA ASP A 221 -5.18 -5.16 -1.56
C ASP A 221 -6.60 -5.07 -1.00
N TYR A 222 -7.07 -3.84 -0.89
CA TYR A 222 -8.36 -3.45 -0.32
C TYR A 222 -9.04 -2.46 -1.27
N PRO A 223 -10.35 -2.21 -1.15
CA PRO A 223 -10.96 -1.07 -1.80
C PRO A 223 -10.26 0.25 -1.42
N VAL A 224 -10.11 1.17 -2.39
CA VAL A 224 -9.64 2.55 -2.10
C VAL A 224 -10.71 3.37 -1.35
N LEU A 225 -11.98 3.00 -1.54
CA LEU A 225 -13.15 3.59 -0.89
C LEU A 225 -13.60 2.69 0.26
N GLU A 226 -13.55 3.21 1.48
CA GLU A 226 -13.87 2.51 2.73
C GLU A 226 -14.94 3.30 3.52
N SER A 227 -15.50 2.70 4.57
CA SER A 227 -16.42 3.43 5.46
C SER A 227 -15.68 4.51 6.24
N GLU A 228 -16.24 5.72 6.31
CA GLU A 228 -15.64 6.85 7.06
C GLU A 228 -15.42 6.49 8.55
N ALA A 229 -16.31 5.67 9.12
CA ALA A 229 -16.24 5.20 10.50
C ALA A 229 -14.98 4.37 10.83
N LEU A 230 -14.31 3.82 9.81
CA LEU A 230 -13.05 3.09 9.96
C LEU A 230 -11.90 4.01 10.38
N PHE A 231 -11.93 5.29 9.97
CA PHE A 231 -10.85 6.25 10.20
C PHE A 231 -11.15 7.20 11.38
N ILE A 232 -12.41 7.60 11.57
CA ILE A 232 -12.81 8.51 12.66
C ILE A 232 -12.44 7.97 14.06
N ARG A 233 -12.56 6.66 14.31
CA ARG A 233 -12.28 6.07 15.63
C ARG A 233 -10.82 6.17 16.08
N LYS A 234 -9.88 6.36 15.15
CA LYS A 234 -8.43 6.22 15.37
C LYS A 234 -7.67 7.53 15.37
N ALA A 235 -8.37 8.63 15.14
CA ALA A 235 -7.79 9.94 15.04
C ALA A 235 -8.43 10.92 16.01
N GLY A 236 -7.62 11.83 16.56
CA GLY A 236 -8.16 13.08 17.04
C GLY A 236 -8.86 13.84 15.90
N GLU A 237 -9.68 14.82 16.27
CA GLU A 237 -10.52 15.60 15.34
C GLU A 237 -9.75 16.14 14.12
N GLU A 238 -8.46 16.42 14.31
CA GLU A 238 -7.48 16.94 13.33
C GLU A 238 -7.29 16.09 12.05
N ILE A 239 -7.52 14.76 12.06
CA ILE A 239 -7.46 13.95 10.81
C ILE A 239 -8.78 14.00 10.05
N ARG A 240 -9.94 14.17 10.71
CA ARG A 240 -11.25 14.24 10.01
C ARG A 240 -11.24 15.35 8.97
N ASP A 241 -10.67 16.49 9.33
CA ASP A 241 -10.55 17.66 8.45
C ASP A 241 -9.52 17.45 7.31
N GLN A 242 -8.74 16.35 7.37
CA GLN A 242 -7.81 15.88 6.35
C GLN A 242 -8.32 14.63 5.60
N LEU A 243 -9.53 14.13 5.84
CA LEU A 243 -10.11 13.01 5.10
C LEU A 243 -10.80 13.49 3.81
N TYR A 244 -10.55 12.79 2.70
CA TYR A 244 -11.43 12.83 1.53
C TYR A 244 -12.71 12.02 1.81
N CYS A 245 -13.62 12.58 2.61
CA CYS A 245 -14.90 11.99 2.96
C CYS A 245 -16.06 12.60 2.14
N PHE A 246 -17.06 11.78 1.84
CA PHE A 246 -18.28 12.21 1.16
C PHE A 246 -19.45 11.26 1.46
N GLU A 247 -20.64 11.64 1.03
CA GLU A 247 -21.83 10.80 1.06
C GLU A 247 -22.05 10.18 -0.32
N ASP A 248 -22.23 8.87 -0.38
CA ASP A 248 -22.51 8.17 -1.64
C ASP A 248 -24.00 8.25 -2.04
N ARG A 249 -24.34 7.75 -3.24
CA ARG A 249 -25.74 7.74 -3.74
C ARG A 249 -26.70 6.85 -2.92
N GLY A 250 -26.20 6.07 -1.97
CA GLY A 250 -26.99 5.29 -1.02
C GLY A 250 -27.09 5.97 0.36
N ASN A 251 -26.73 7.25 0.46
CA ASN A 251 -26.68 8.06 1.67
C ASN A 251 -25.73 7.48 2.74
N ARG A 252 -24.64 6.82 2.30
CA ARG A 252 -23.62 6.23 3.20
C ARG A 252 -22.40 7.13 3.26
N ARG A 253 -21.89 7.30 4.47
CA ARG A 253 -20.65 8.03 4.77
C ARG A 253 -19.41 7.18 4.46
N VAL A 254 -18.67 7.60 3.45
CA VAL A 254 -17.49 6.91 2.90
C VAL A 254 -16.29 7.85 2.80
N ALA A 255 -15.09 7.29 2.78
CA ALA A 255 -13.86 8.04 2.59
C ALA A 255 -12.89 7.30 1.66
N LEU A 256 -12.12 8.07 0.88
CA LEU A 256 -10.91 7.53 0.26
C LEU A 256 -9.87 7.28 1.36
N ARG A 257 -9.27 6.08 1.39
CA ARG A 257 -8.37 5.65 2.47
C ARG A 257 -7.17 6.59 2.62
N PRO A 258 -6.87 7.13 3.81
CA PRO A 258 -5.65 7.90 4.08
C PRO A 258 -4.42 7.02 4.33
N GLU A 259 -4.62 5.77 4.71
CA GLU A 259 -3.61 4.75 5.03
C GLU A 259 -4.20 3.34 4.86
N LEU A 260 -3.34 2.33 4.78
CA LEU A 260 -3.73 0.93 4.55
C LEU A 260 -4.02 0.15 5.85
N THR A 261 -3.38 0.50 6.97
CA THR A 261 -3.46 -0.20 8.27
C THR A 261 -4.89 -0.45 8.77
N PRO A 262 -5.85 0.50 8.63
CA PRO A 262 -7.24 0.26 9.03
C PRO A 262 -7.96 -0.76 8.14
N SER A 263 -7.63 -0.80 6.84
CA SER A 263 -8.20 -1.75 5.89
C SER A 263 -7.65 -3.17 6.10
N LEU A 264 -6.36 -3.28 6.44
CA LEU A 264 -5.73 -4.50 6.93
C LEU A 264 -6.46 -5.05 8.16
N ALA A 265 -6.61 -4.24 9.20
CA ALA A 265 -7.30 -4.64 10.43
C ALA A 265 -8.75 -5.08 10.16
N ARG A 266 -9.47 -4.38 9.26
CA ARG A 266 -10.82 -4.78 8.82
C ARG A 266 -10.82 -6.16 8.17
N LEU A 267 -9.88 -6.45 7.26
CA LEU A 267 -9.80 -7.73 6.56
C LEU A 267 -9.42 -8.88 7.52
N VAL A 268 -8.47 -8.65 8.44
CA VAL A 268 -8.06 -9.63 9.43
C VAL A 268 -9.21 -10.00 10.37
N ILE A 269 -9.96 -9.00 10.87
CA ILE A 269 -11.16 -9.24 11.68
C ILE A 269 -12.25 -9.98 10.88
N GLN A 270 -12.46 -9.61 9.61
CA GLN A 270 -13.43 -10.27 8.73
C GLN A 270 -13.11 -11.76 8.48
N LYS A 271 -11.82 -12.10 8.36
CA LYS A 271 -11.37 -13.49 8.17
C LYS A 271 -11.31 -14.27 9.49
N GLY A 272 -11.02 -13.59 10.60
CA GLY A 272 -10.96 -14.16 11.95
C GLY A 272 -10.09 -15.43 12.01
N LYS A 273 -10.63 -16.47 12.66
CA LYS A 273 -9.94 -17.75 12.89
C LYS A 273 -9.63 -18.59 11.65
N SER A 274 -9.97 -18.13 10.44
CA SER A 274 -9.53 -18.78 9.19
C SER A 274 -8.08 -18.43 8.80
N LEU A 275 -7.47 -17.45 9.45
CA LEU A 275 -6.08 -17.06 9.24
C LEU A 275 -5.14 -17.87 10.13
N SER A 276 -4.07 -18.40 9.54
CA SER A 276 -2.94 -18.94 10.29
C SER A 276 -2.04 -17.79 10.74
N LEU A 277 -1.58 -17.83 11.99
CA LEU A 277 -0.58 -16.91 12.51
C LEU A 277 0.81 -17.58 12.53
N PRO A 278 1.91 -16.82 12.40
CA PRO A 278 1.95 -15.39 12.13
C PRO A 278 1.58 -15.06 10.67
N LEU A 279 0.99 -13.88 10.47
CA LEU A 279 0.73 -13.33 9.14
C LEU A 279 1.85 -12.35 8.76
N LYS A 280 2.28 -12.39 7.50
CA LYS A 280 3.22 -11.45 6.90
C LYS A 280 2.61 -10.97 5.59
N TRP A 281 1.91 -9.83 5.62
CA TRP A 281 1.18 -9.30 4.45
C TRP A 281 1.72 -7.95 4.01
N PHE A 282 1.74 -7.70 2.70
CA PHE A 282 2.16 -6.43 2.14
C PHE A 282 1.16 -5.92 1.10
N ALA A 283 1.15 -4.61 0.89
CA ALA A 283 0.30 -3.94 -0.09
C ALA A 283 1.04 -2.75 -0.70
N ILE A 284 0.77 -2.41 -1.97
CA ILE A 284 1.24 -1.17 -2.61
C ILE A 284 0.03 -0.36 -3.04
N GLY A 285 -0.56 0.36 -2.09
CA GLY A 285 -1.87 1.00 -2.25
C GLY A 285 -1.78 2.51 -2.45
N GLN A 286 -2.70 3.06 -3.25
CA GLN A 286 -2.92 4.50 -3.30
C GLN A 286 -3.68 5.00 -2.06
N CYS A 287 -3.20 6.09 -1.47
CA CYS A 287 -3.68 6.70 -0.23
C CYS A 287 -3.92 8.22 -0.41
N TRP A 288 -4.96 8.75 0.24
CA TRP A 288 -5.56 10.06 -0.02
C TRP A 288 -5.70 10.93 1.24
N ARG A 289 -5.32 12.20 1.15
CA ARG A 289 -5.41 13.17 2.25
C ARG A 289 -5.70 14.58 1.76
N TYR A 290 -6.54 15.29 2.49
CA TYR A 290 -7.03 16.63 2.16
C TYR A 290 -6.26 17.71 2.91
N GLU A 291 -5.10 18.10 2.38
CA GLU A 291 -4.21 19.04 3.07
C GLU A 291 -3.50 20.02 2.12
N ARG A 292 -2.71 20.93 2.71
CA ARG A 292 -1.79 21.80 1.97
C ARG A 292 -0.57 20.99 1.51
N MET A 293 -0.34 20.99 0.20
CA MET A 293 0.78 20.28 -0.41
C MET A 293 2.13 20.91 -0.04
N THR A 294 3.16 20.09 0.16
CA THR A 294 4.57 20.49 0.29
C THR A 294 5.46 19.54 -0.52
N ARG A 295 6.77 19.78 -0.58
CA ARG A 295 7.71 18.87 -1.26
C ARG A 295 7.62 17.46 -0.65
N GLY A 296 7.55 16.43 -1.50
CA GLY A 296 7.31 15.04 -1.07
C GLY A 296 5.93 14.75 -0.45
N ARG A 297 5.01 15.72 -0.38
CA ARG A 297 3.71 15.60 0.32
C ARG A 297 2.56 16.14 -0.54
N ARG A 298 1.92 15.21 -1.26
CA ARG A 298 0.79 15.42 -2.16
C ARG A 298 -0.52 14.93 -1.52
N ARG A 299 -1.66 15.27 -2.15
CA ARG A 299 -3.02 14.85 -1.71
C ARG A 299 -3.33 13.40 -2.06
N GLU A 300 -2.68 12.89 -3.10
CA GLU A 300 -2.61 11.48 -3.47
C GLU A 300 -1.15 11.03 -3.35
N HIS A 301 -0.92 9.79 -2.91
CA HIS A 301 0.40 9.15 -2.92
C HIS A 301 0.24 7.62 -2.93
N TYR A 302 1.28 6.89 -3.30
CA TYR A 302 1.33 5.44 -3.12
C TYR A 302 2.15 5.09 -1.89
N GLN A 303 1.71 4.06 -1.18
CA GLN A 303 2.33 3.59 0.03
C GLN A 303 2.58 2.08 -0.09
N TRP A 304 3.85 1.67 0.02
CA TRP A 304 4.22 0.29 0.28
C TRP A 304 4.09 0.05 1.78
N ASN A 305 3.18 -0.84 2.14
CA ASN A 305 2.96 -1.30 3.50
C ASN A 305 3.46 -2.74 3.62
N MET A 306 4.14 -3.03 4.73
CA MET A 306 4.42 -4.39 5.20
C MET A 306 4.01 -4.47 6.66
N ASP A 307 3.25 -5.51 6.99
CA ASP A 307 2.67 -5.67 8.32
C ASP A 307 2.79 -7.15 8.77
N ILE A 308 3.28 -7.34 9.99
CA ILE A 308 3.41 -8.64 10.68
C ILE A 308 2.37 -8.69 11.80
N ILE A 309 1.59 -9.77 11.87
CA ILE A 309 0.54 -9.96 12.88
C ILE A 309 0.68 -11.33 13.54
N GLY A 310 0.50 -11.38 14.86
CA GLY A 310 0.61 -12.57 15.70
C GLY A 310 1.98 -12.77 16.35
N VAL A 311 2.92 -11.82 16.22
CA VAL A 311 4.27 -11.89 16.82
C VAL A 311 4.41 -10.80 17.89
N PRO A 312 4.42 -11.15 19.20
CA PRO A 312 4.62 -10.18 20.29
C PRO A 312 6.07 -9.72 20.43
N GLU A 313 7.06 -10.50 19.98
CA GLU A 313 8.47 -10.19 20.15
C GLU A 313 8.99 -9.12 19.18
N VAL A 314 9.98 -8.37 19.64
CA VAL A 314 10.72 -7.31 18.92
C VAL A 314 11.36 -7.78 17.60
N THR A 315 11.48 -9.11 17.39
CA THR A 315 11.91 -9.70 16.13
C THR A 315 11.06 -9.27 14.94
N ALA A 316 9.79 -8.94 15.15
CA ALA A 316 8.92 -8.46 14.07
C ALA A 316 9.30 -7.04 13.61
N GLU A 317 9.60 -6.13 14.53
CA GLU A 317 10.16 -4.81 14.21
C GLU A 317 11.54 -4.90 13.56
N ALA A 318 12.38 -5.84 14.00
CA ALA A 318 13.71 -6.05 13.42
C ALA A 318 13.65 -6.54 11.96
N GLU A 319 12.80 -7.53 11.68
CA GLU A 319 12.50 -8.05 10.33
C GLU A 319 12.01 -6.92 9.39
N LEU A 320 11.11 -6.07 9.88
CA LEU A 320 10.54 -4.96 9.10
C LEU A 320 11.57 -3.86 8.79
N ILE A 321 12.45 -3.51 9.73
CA ILE A 321 13.54 -2.57 9.45
C ILE A 321 14.55 -3.20 8.48
N SER A 322 14.85 -4.50 8.66
CA SER A 322 15.73 -5.24 7.76
C SER A 322 15.22 -5.26 6.32
N SER A 323 13.91 -5.39 6.07
CA SER A 323 13.37 -5.37 4.71
C SER A 323 13.53 -3.99 4.05
N ILE A 324 13.30 -2.89 4.78
CA ILE A 324 13.53 -1.54 4.24
C ILE A 324 15.02 -1.30 3.97
N VAL A 325 15.92 -1.79 4.82
CA VAL A 325 17.38 -1.72 4.59
C VAL A 325 17.79 -2.53 3.36
N THR A 326 17.23 -3.72 3.15
CA THR A 326 17.46 -4.51 1.93
C THR A 326 16.99 -3.77 0.69
N PHE A 327 15.81 -3.14 0.73
CA PHE A 327 15.32 -2.27 -0.34
C PHE A 327 16.29 -1.12 -0.64
N PHE A 328 16.76 -0.38 0.37
CA PHE A 328 17.73 0.71 0.16
C PHE A 328 19.03 0.22 -0.48
N LYS A 329 19.61 -0.87 0.03
CA LYS A 329 20.84 -1.49 -0.53
C LYS A 329 20.63 -1.90 -1.99
N GLN A 330 19.48 -2.47 -2.34
CA GLN A 330 19.15 -2.92 -3.70
C GLN A 330 19.08 -1.75 -4.71
N ILE A 331 18.64 -0.57 -4.30
CA ILE A 331 18.55 0.64 -5.15
C ILE A 331 19.76 1.59 -5.03
N GLY A 332 20.87 1.12 -4.47
CA GLY A 332 22.13 1.89 -4.39
C GLY A 332 22.16 3.01 -3.34
N ILE A 333 21.30 2.94 -2.32
CA ILE A 333 21.33 3.82 -1.15
C ILE A 333 22.11 3.12 -0.03
N SER A 334 22.94 3.87 0.71
CA SER A 334 23.79 3.34 1.79
C SER A 334 23.43 3.90 3.18
N ALA A 335 24.07 3.36 4.21
CA ALA A 335 23.96 3.85 5.59
C ALA A 335 24.46 5.30 5.78
N SER A 336 25.26 5.86 4.85
CA SER A 336 25.67 7.26 4.91
C SER A 336 24.60 8.23 4.38
N ASP A 337 23.65 7.71 3.60
CA ASP A 337 22.60 8.51 2.96
C ASP A 337 21.34 8.63 3.82
N VAL A 338 20.97 7.53 4.48
CA VAL A 338 19.72 7.39 5.25
C VAL A 338 19.97 6.69 6.57
N GLY A 339 19.02 6.85 7.49
CA GLY A 339 18.99 6.07 8.72
C GLY A 339 17.57 5.94 9.26
N PHE A 340 17.45 5.25 10.39
CA PHE A 340 16.22 5.06 11.15
C PHE A 340 16.40 5.63 12.54
N LYS A 341 15.61 6.65 12.89
CA LYS A 341 15.43 7.07 14.27
C LYS A 341 14.41 6.14 14.93
N VAL A 342 14.71 5.61 16.11
CA VAL A 342 13.86 4.61 16.78
C VAL A 342 13.66 4.93 18.26
N ASN A 343 12.45 4.67 18.75
CA ASN A 343 12.01 4.85 20.13
C ASN A 343 10.95 3.81 20.50
N SER A 344 10.47 3.81 21.74
CA SER A 344 9.28 3.06 22.15
C SER A 344 8.28 3.95 22.87
N ARG A 345 7.00 3.85 22.51
CA ARG A 345 5.93 4.58 23.21
C ARG A 345 5.77 4.16 24.68
N LYS A 346 6.26 2.96 25.05
CA LYS A 346 6.35 2.53 26.45
C LYS A 346 7.21 3.49 27.30
N VAL A 347 8.27 4.09 26.73
CA VAL A 347 9.09 5.14 27.37
C VAL A 347 8.22 6.30 27.85
N LEU A 348 7.36 6.80 26.95
CA LEU A 348 6.45 7.91 27.26
C LEU A 348 5.37 7.50 28.27
N GLN A 349 4.89 6.26 28.24
CA GLN A 349 3.94 5.73 29.22
C GLN A 349 4.55 5.67 30.63
N GLU A 350 5.80 5.22 30.76
CA GLU A 350 6.53 5.14 32.03
C GLU A 350 6.69 6.54 32.67
N ILE A 351 7.06 7.56 31.87
CA ILE A 351 7.13 8.96 32.31
C ILE A 351 5.75 9.46 32.77
N LEU A 352 4.71 9.30 31.96
CA LEU A 352 3.37 9.82 32.28
C LEU A 352 2.76 9.13 33.50
N ARG A 353 3.08 7.85 33.72
CA ARG A 353 2.68 7.10 34.92
C ARG A 353 3.34 7.63 36.19
N SER A 354 4.59 8.09 36.14
CA SER A 354 5.27 8.66 37.32
C SER A 354 4.58 9.94 37.82
N TYR A 355 3.98 10.73 36.92
CA TYR A 355 3.17 11.91 37.22
C TYR A 355 1.68 11.60 37.47
N SER A 356 1.28 10.33 37.60
CA SER A 356 -0.11 9.88 37.87
C SER A 356 -1.14 10.37 36.83
N LEU A 357 -0.73 10.54 35.57
CA LEU A 357 -1.60 10.99 34.49
C LEU A 357 -2.42 9.82 33.92
N SER A 358 -3.70 10.06 33.61
CA SER A 358 -4.58 9.01 33.08
C SER A 358 -4.24 8.62 31.63
N GLU A 359 -4.42 7.35 31.26
CA GLU A 359 -4.19 6.87 29.88
C GLU A 359 -4.94 7.67 28.80
N ASN A 360 -6.09 8.25 29.11
CA ASN A 360 -6.85 9.12 28.19
C ASN A 360 -6.07 10.38 27.74
N LEU A 361 -5.04 10.79 28.48
CA LEU A 361 -4.14 11.88 28.11
C LEU A 361 -3.00 11.39 27.22
N PHE A 362 -2.63 10.11 27.27
CA PHE A 362 -1.50 9.53 26.55
C PHE A 362 -1.58 9.81 25.04
N ALA A 363 -2.72 9.48 24.42
CA ALA A 363 -2.91 9.71 22.99
C ALA A 363 -2.84 11.20 22.60
N LYS A 364 -3.35 12.10 23.45
CA LYS A 364 -3.28 13.55 23.23
C LYS A 364 -1.84 14.06 23.33
N VAL A 365 -1.10 13.63 24.36
CA VAL A 365 0.31 13.96 24.55
C VAL A 365 1.16 13.45 23.37
N CYS A 366 0.92 12.22 22.87
CA CYS A 366 1.60 11.72 21.66
C CYS A 366 1.39 12.61 20.43
N VAL A 367 0.15 13.08 20.20
CA VAL A 367 -0.18 13.97 19.07
C VAL A 367 0.50 15.34 19.21
N ILE A 368 0.61 15.87 20.42
CA ILE A 368 1.33 17.13 20.68
C ILE A 368 2.83 16.93 20.46
N ILE A 369 3.42 15.84 20.95
CA ILE A 369 4.86 15.56 20.79
C ILE A 369 5.24 15.36 19.32
N ASP A 370 4.39 14.76 18.49
CA ASP A 370 4.65 14.67 17.04
C ASP A 370 4.84 16.06 16.40
N LYS A 371 4.34 17.15 17.01
CA LYS A 371 4.52 18.53 16.55
C LYS A 371 5.84 19.17 17.03
N ILE A 372 6.66 18.51 17.86
CA ILE A 372 7.84 19.12 18.52
C ILE A 372 8.93 19.61 17.54
N GLU A 373 9.11 18.92 16.41
CA GLU A 373 10.03 19.35 15.33
C GLU A 373 9.36 20.32 14.33
N LYS A 374 8.07 20.65 14.52
CA LYS A 374 7.23 21.41 13.57
C LYS A 374 6.81 22.78 14.09
N ILE A 375 6.66 22.96 15.41
CA ILE A 375 6.22 24.21 16.06
C ILE A 375 7.16 24.58 17.23
N PRO A 376 7.23 25.87 17.65
CA PRO A 376 8.11 26.30 18.74
C PRO A 376 7.84 25.57 20.06
N ILE A 377 8.90 25.32 20.83
CA ILE A 377 8.84 24.58 22.10
C ILE A 377 7.91 25.23 23.15
N ASP A 378 7.74 26.55 23.10
CA ASP A 378 6.83 27.26 24.01
C ASP A 378 5.35 27.15 23.61
N GLU A 379 5.05 26.76 22.36
CA GLU A 379 3.70 26.35 21.95
C GLU A 379 3.42 24.91 22.42
N ILE A 380 4.38 24.01 22.27
CA ILE A 380 4.33 22.64 22.83
C ILE A 380 4.05 22.67 24.34
N LYS A 381 4.77 23.50 25.12
CA LYS A 381 4.52 23.66 26.56
C LYS A 381 3.09 24.14 26.86
N LYS A 382 2.53 25.06 26.06
CA LYS A 382 1.15 25.55 26.22
C LYS A 382 0.13 24.46 25.92
N GLU A 383 0.32 23.67 24.86
CA GLU A 383 -0.56 22.55 24.53
C GLU A 383 -0.51 21.44 25.59
N LEU A 384 0.67 21.07 26.10
CA LEU A 384 0.79 20.07 27.17
C LEU A 384 0.13 20.54 28.47
N ASN A 385 0.33 21.81 28.85
CA ASN A 385 -0.31 22.40 30.02
C ASN A 385 -1.85 22.49 29.85
N SER A 386 -2.38 22.80 28.66
CA SER A 386 -3.82 22.88 28.42
C SER A 386 -4.52 21.51 28.44
N VAL A 387 -3.79 20.43 28.14
CA VAL A 387 -4.21 19.03 28.33
C VAL A 387 -4.17 18.60 29.81
N GLY A 388 -3.70 19.45 30.72
CA GLY A 388 -3.72 19.23 32.17
C GLY A 388 -2.44 18.59 32.72
N MET A 389 -1.34 18.61 31.96
CA MET A 389 -0.04 18.13 32.44
C MET A 389 0.57 19.12 33.46
N PRO A 390 1.05 18.68 34.64
CA PRO A 390 1.79 19.54 35.55
C PRO A 390 3.08 20.06 34.92
N GLN A 391 3.45 21.33 35.20
CA GLN A 391 4.64 21.96 34.62
C GLN A 391 5.96 21.18 34.89
N GLU A 392 6.05 20.53 36.05
CA GLU A 392 7.18 19.64 36.38
C GLU A 392 7.25 18.43 35.43
N GLY A 393 6.10 17.81 35.15
CA GLY A 393 5.98 16.73 34.18
C GLY A 393 6.26 17.20 32.75
N VAL A 394 5.80 18.39 32.37
CA VAL A 394 6.14 18.99 31.06
C VAL A 394 7.66 19.15 30.93
N ASN A 395 8.33 19.69 31.95
CA ASN A 395 9.77 19.87 31.93
C ASN A 395 10.51 18.53 31.82
N LYS A 396 10.13 17.52 32.63
CA LYS A 396 10.77 16.19 32.59
C LYS A 396 10.49 15.44 31.28
N LEU A 397 9.30 15.61 30.71
CA LEU A 397 8.97 15.09 29.39
C LEU A 397 9.90 15.69 28.31
N LEU A 398 10.05 17.02 28.28
CA LEU A 398 10.92 17.69 27.30
C LEU A 398 12.39 17.34 27.50
N GLU A 399 12.84 17.13 28.74
CA GLU A 399 14.16 16.60 29.06
C GLU A 399 14.35 15.20 28.42
N VAL A 400 13.43 14.26 28.63
CA VAL A 400 13.54 12.91 28.07
C VAL A 400 13.45 12.90 26.54
N LEU A 401 12.58 13.71 25.93
CA LEU A 401 12.46 13.82 24.46
C LEU A 401 13.73 14.39 23.79
N SER A 402 14.63 15.01 24.56
CA SER A 402 15.91 15.52 24.03
C SER A 402 16.99 14.44 23.93
N ILE A 403 16.82 13.29 24.60
CA ILE A 403 17.82 12.21 24.69
C ILE A 403 18.04 11.53 23.34
N LYS A 404 19.32 11.33 22.98
CA LYS A 404 19.76 10.63 21.76
C LYS A 404 20.58 9.37 22.04
N SER A 405 20.92 9.06 23.29
CA SER A 405 21.53 7.78 23.68
C SER A 405 20.58 6.89 24.48
N LEU A 406 20.59 5.58 24.18
CA LEU A 406 19.86 4.58 24.96
C LEU A 406 20.43 4.41 26.38
N SER A 407 21.73 4.70 26.59
CA SER A 407 22.36 4.66 27.92
C SER A 407 21.86 5.80 28.82
N GLU A 408 21.77 7.01 28.28
CA GLU A 408 21.23 8.19 28.99
C GLU A 408 19.75 7.98 29.37
N LEU A 409 18.96 7.34 28.49
CA LEU A 409 17.59 6.97 28.81
C LEU A 409 17.52 5.97 29.98
N GLU A 410 18.40 4.97 29.97
CA GLU A 410 18.51 3.96 31.03
C GLU A 410 18.92 4.56 32.39
N GLU A 411 19.79 5.57 32.40
CA GLU A 411 20.14 6.30 33.63
C GLU A 411 18.95 7.08 34.21
N ILE A 412 18.05 7.60 33.36
CA ILE A 412 16.92 8.42 33.79
C ILE A 412 15.69 7.60 34.21
N LEU A 413 15.38 6.51 33.50
CA LEU A 413 14.20 5.66 33.79
C LEU A 413 14.54 4.40 34.60
N GLY A 414 15.80 3.99 34.63
CA GLY A 414 16.28 2.75 35.22
C GLY A 414 16.15 1.56 34.27
N GLY A 415 17.21 0.76 34.15
CA GLY A 415 17.33 -0.35 33.19
C GLY A 415 16.37 -1.54 33.32
N ALA A 416 15.39 -1.47 34.22
CA ALA A 416 14.40 -2.53 34.46
C ALA A 416 13.05 -2.28 33.73
N GLY A 417 12.91 -1.17 33.01
CA GLY A 417 11.71 -0.87 32.20
C GLY A 417 11.59 -1.78 30.98
N GLU A 418 10.36 -2.22 30.67
CA GLU A 418 10.04 -3.02 29.49
C GLU A 418 10.45 -2.28 28.21
N ALA A 419 10.29 -0.96 28.20
CA ALA A 419 10.68 -0.09 27.09
C ALA A 419 12.19 -0.17 26.76
N ILE A 420 13.05 -0.22 27.77
CA ILE A 420 14.51 -0.28 27.62
C ILE A 420 14.94 -1.68 27.20
N ALA A 421 14.30 -2.72 27.75
CA ALA A 421 14.55 -4.11 27.36
C ALA A 421 14.23 -4.34 25.87
N ASP A 422 13.05 -3.89 25.41
CA ASP A 422 12.63 -3.97 24.01
C ASP A 422 13.62 -3.25 23.09
N LEU A 423 14.01 -2.02 23.44
CA LEU A 423 14.95 -1.23 22.63
C LEU A 423 16.34 -1.89 22.57
N LYS A 424 16.89 -2.36 23.70
CA LYS A 424 18.16 -3.10 23.74
C LYS A 424 18.10 -4.37 22.89
N GLN A 425 16.98 -5.10 22.92
CA GLN A 425 16.78 -6.26 22.06
C GLN A 425 16.78 -5.88 20.58
N LEU A 426 16.12 -4.77 20.18
CA LEU A 426 16.12 -4.31 18.80
C LEU A 426 17.52 -3.93 18.31
N PHE A 427 18.31 -3.19 19.09
CA PHE A 427 19.69 -2.85 18.72
C PHE A 427 20.58 -4.09 18.61
N SER A 428 20.44 -5.06 19.54
CA SER A 428 21.17 -6.33 19.45
C SER A 428 20.78 -7.15 18.21
N LEU A 429 19.50 -7.17 17.85
CA LEU A 429 19.03 -7.79 16.61
C LEU A 429 19.56 -7.05 15.37
N ALA A 430 19.61 -5.71 15.38
CA ALA A 430 20.13 -4.92 14.28
C ALA A 430 21.58 -5.25 13.90
N GLU A 431 22.42 -5.59 14.89
CA GLU A 431 23.77 -6.14 14.64
C GLU A 431 23.70 -7.49 13.92
N LYS A 432 22.83 -8.41 14.35
CA LYS A 432 22.72 -9.77 13.77
C LYS A 432 22.12 -9.78 12.36
N PHE A 433 21.20 -8.86 12.08
CA PHE A 433 20.64 -8.64 10.74
C PHE A 433 21.56 -7.77 9.84
N GLY A 434 22.69 -7.24 10.34
CA GLY A 434 23.63 -6.46 9.53
C GLY A 434 23.12 -5.08 9.10
N TYR A 435 22.39 -4.40 10.00
CA TYR A 435 21.93 -3.01 9.81
C TYR A 435 22.19 -2.07 11.00
N SER A 436 23.06 -2.42 11.95
CA SER A 436 23.41 -1.56 13.11
C SER A 436 23.78 -0.11 12.73
N GLU A 437 24.52 0.10 11.64
CA GLU A 437 24.90 1.45 11.14
C GLU A 437 23.72 2.28 10.61
N TRP A 438 22.59 1.64 10.33
CA TRP A 438 21.39 2.26 9.79
C TRP A 438 20.45 2.76 10.90
N ILE A 439 20.59 2.27 12.14
CA ILE A 439 19.65 2.52 13.24
C ILE A 439 20.29 3.40 14.32
N GLN A 440 19.53 4.37 14.84
CA GLN A 440 19.93 5.21 15.96
C GLN A 440 18.75 5.46 16.91
N PHE A 441 19.04 5.60 18.20
CA PHE A 441 18.01 5.94 19.18
C PHE A 441 17.67 7.43 19.08
N ASP A 442 16.39 7.76 19.18
CA ASP A 442 15.96 9.15 19.30
C ASP A 442 14.64 9.23 20.08
N ALA A 443 14.70 9.75 21.31
CA ALA A 443 13.53 9.87 22.17
C ALA A 443 12.43 10.81 21.63
N SER A 444 12.71 11.70 20.66
CA SER A 444 11.69 12.57 20.07
C SER A 444 10.70 11.84 19.15
N VAL A 445 11.05 10.63 18.68
CA VAL A 445 10.20 9.87 17.77
C VAL A 445 9.01 9.26 18.52
N VAL A 446 7.81 9.75 18.24
CA VAL A 446 6.55 9.20 18.80
C VAL A 446 5.55 8.78 17.71
N ARG A 447 5.70 9.33 16.50
CA ARG A 447 4.84 9.17 15.30
C ARG A 447 3.38 9.63 15.52
N GLY A 448 2.83 10.42 14.60
CA GLY A 448 1.52 11.07 14.76
C GLY A 448 0.26 10.19 14.74
N LEU A 449 0.35 8.89 14.43
CA LEU A 449 -0.82 8.00 14.44
C LEU A 449 -1.10 7.50 15.86
N ALA A 450 -2.33 7.66 16.34
CA ALA A 450 -2.65 7.44 17.75
C ALA A 450 -2.49 5.98 18.20
N TYR A 451 -2.58 5.02 17.27
CA TYR A 451 -2.73 3.60 17.56
C TYR A 451 -1.44 2.83 17.94
N TYR A 452 -0.25 3.41 17.81
CA TYR A 452 1.00 2.73 18.19
C TYR A 452 1.09 2.50 19.72
N THR A 453 1.52 1.31 20.11
CA THR A 453 1.60 0.79 21.50
C THR A 453 3.02 0.56 21.98
N GLY A 454 3.94 0.18 21.09
CA GLY A 454 5.31 -0.25 21.43
C GLY A 454 6.39 0.55 20.69
N ILE A 455 7.38 -0.15 20.12
CA ILE A 455 8.44 0.44 19.31
C ILE A 455 7.84 1.23 18.14
N VAL A 456 8.44 2.37 17.82
CA VAL A 456 8.13 3.23 16.67
C VAL A 456 9.43 3.66 15.99
N PHE A 457 9.39 3.76 14.66
CA PHE A 457 10.57 4.09 13.86
C PHE A 457 10.25 5.02 12.69
N GLU A 458 11.24 5.83 12.31
CA GLU A 458 11.16 6.79 11.21
C GLU A 458 12.43 6.74 10.37
N GLY A 459 12.28 6.47 9.07
CA GLY A 459 13.37 6.53 8.10
C GLY A 459 13.59 7.97 7.61
N PHE A 460 14.81 8.48 7.73
CA PHE A 460 15.18 9.88 7.43
C PHE A 460 16.41 9.95 6.51
N ASP A 461 16.58 11.06 5.78
CA ASP A 461 17.83 11.34 5.06
C ASP A 461 18.85 11.97 6.00
N ARG A 462 20.10 11.47 5.99
CA ARG A 462 21.16 11.99 6.87
C ARG A 462 21.60 13.42 6.53
N ALA A 463 21.23 13.93 5.35
CA ALA A 463 21.44 15.31 4.96
C ALA A 463 20.43 16.30 5.60
N GLY A 464 19.34 15.81 6.22
CA GLY A 464 18.32 16.64 6.86
C GLY A 464 17.53 17.55 5.92
N LYS A 465 17.47 17.22 4.62
CA LYS A 465 16.83 18.04 3.58
C LYS A 465 15.40 17.61 3.28
N LEU A 466 15.08 16.35 3.51
CA LEU A 466 13.79 15.76 3.16
C LEU A 466 12.93 15.56 4.40
N ARG A 467 11.70 15.13 4.14
CA ARG A 467 10.79 14.63 5.17
C ARG A 467 11.10 13.15 5.41
N ALA A 468 10.53 12.59 6.49
CA ALA A 468 10.46 11.14 6.69
C ALA A 468 10.14 10.38 5.38
N ILE A 469 11.03 9.47 5.01
CA ILE A 469 10.96 8.63 3.80
C ILE A 469 9.91 7.53 4.02
N CYS A 470 9.94 6.94 5.21
CA CYS A 470 9.02 5.91 5.68
C CYS A 470 8.88 5.99 7.20
N GLY A 471 8.00 5.17 7.76
CA GLY A 471 8.04 4.86 9.19
C GLY A 471 6.88 4.01 9.63
N GLY A 472 7.00 3.47 10.84
CA GLY A 472 6.16 2.39 11.33
C GLY A 472 6.27 2.21 12.84
N GLY A 473 5.81 1.06 13.29
CA GLY A 473 5.85 0.66 14.70
C GLY A 473 4.84 -0.42 15.05
N ARG A 474 4.81 -0.78 16.33
CA ARG A 474 3.93 -1.77 16.94
C ARG A 474 2.60 -1.16 17.42
N TYR A 475 1.50 -1.89 17.22
CA TYR A 475 0.13 -1.41 17.38
C TYR A 475 -0.86 -2.48 17.91
N ASP A 476 -0.45 -3.27 18.91
CA ASP A 476 -1.12 -4.50 19.37
C ASP A 476 -2.63 -4.39 19.72
N ARG A 477 -3.09 -3.18 20.06
CA ARG A 477 -4.50 -2.88 20.39
C ARG A 477 -5.34 -2.39 19.20
N LEU A 478 -4.81 -2.42 17.97
CA LEU A 478 -5.46 -1.83 16.79
C LEU A 478 -6.78 -2.55 16.42
N LEU A 479 -6.84 -3.88 16.58
CA LEU A 479 -7.98 -4.70 16.16
C LEU A 479 -9.15 -4.59 17.15
N SER A 480 -8.89 -4.48 18.45
CA SER A 480 -9.95 -4.32 19.47
C SER A 480 -10.72 -3.00 19.35
N THR A 481 -10.08 -1.92 18.89
CA THR A 481 -10.80 -0.66 18.55
C THR A 481 -11.88 -0.82 17.45
N PHE A 482 -11.79 -1.91 16.68
CA PHE A 482 -12.73 -2.29 15.63
C PHE A 482 -13.64 -3.47 16.02
N GLY A 483 -13.54 -3.97 17.26
CA GLY A 483 -14.33 -5.10 17.75
C GLY A 483 -13.75 -6.49 17.44
N GLY A 484 -12.47 -6.57 17.07
CA GLY A 484 -11.72 -7.83 17.08
C GLY A 484 -11.11 -8.12 18.46
N ASP A 485 -10.36 -9.23 18.55
CA ASP A 485 -9.51 -9.52 19.70
C ASP A 485 -8.22 -8.66 19.65
N ASP A 486 -7.59 -8.40 20.81
CA ASP A 486 -6.23 -7.83 20.85
C ASP A 486 -5.25 -8.84 20.24
N LEU A 487 -4.38 -8.38 19.36
CA LEU A 487 -3.46 -9.25 18.63
C LEU A 487 -2.16 -8.49 18.32
N PRO A 488 -0.99 -9.01 18.73
CA PRO A 488 0.27 -8.30 18.52
C PRO A 488 0.51 -8.05 17.04
N ALA A 489 0.83 -6.81 16.69
CA ALA A 489 0.95 -6.40 15.30
C ALA A 489 1.91 -5.23 15.16
N CYS A 490 2.71 -5.23 14.10
CA CYS A 490 3.61 -4.13 13.76
C CYS A 490 3.78 -4.04 12.25
N GLY A 491 4.08 -2.84 11.76
CA GLY A 491 4.24 -2.61 10.34
C GLY A 491 4.75 -1.21 10.04
N PHE A 492 4.93 -0.92 8.76
CA PHE A 492 5.33 0.40 8.27
C PHE A 492 4.55 0.83 7.04
N GLY A 493 4.57 2.14 6.78
CA GLY A 493 4.22 2.70 5.48
C GLY A 493 5.42 3.43 4.88
N PHE A 494 5.76 3.10 3.62
CA PHE A 494 6.85 3.67 2.85
C PHE A 494 6.28 4.42 1.64
N GLY A 495 6.50 5.73 1.54
CA GLY A 495 5.83 6.59 0.55
C GLY A 495 6.62 6.75 -0.76
N ASP A 496 5.94 6.64 -1.90
CA ASP A 496 6.55 6.78 -3.23
C ASP A 496 7.18 8.16 -3.48
N ALA A 497 6.52 9.23 -3.01
CA ALA A 497 6.90 10.59 -3.34
C ALA A 497 8.25 11.05 -2.75
N VAL A 498 8.65 10.56 -1.56
CA VAL A 498 9.87 11.02 -0.89
C VAL A 498 11.10 10.27 -1.40
N ILE A 499 11.00 8.96 -1.63
CA ILE A 499 12.11 8.17 -2.17
C ILE A 499 12.52 8.63 -3.57
N ILE A 500 11.56 8.99 -4.42
CA ILE A 500 11.87 9.53 -5.76
C ILE A 500 12.58 10.89 -5.66
N GLU A 501 12.28 11.74 -4.67
CA GLU A 501 13.03 12.98 -4.46
C GLU A 501 14.45 12.72 -3.93
N LEU A 502 14.65 11.72 -3.06
CA LEU A 502 15.97 11.31 -2.59
C LEU A 502 16.85 10.77 -3.73
N LEU A 503 16.31 9.90 -4.58
CA LEU A 503 17.02 9.34 -5.74
C LEU A 503 17.42 10.43 -6.75
N LYS A 504 16.56 11.45 -6.94
CA LYS A 504 16.90 12.64 -7.74
C LYS A 504 18.04 13.45 -7.13
N GLU A 505 17.97 13.78 -5.84
CA GLU A 505 19.03 14.57 -5.19
C GLU A 505 20.39 13.86 -5.18
N LYS A 506 20.38 12.52 -5.11
CA LYS A 506 21.60 11.70 -5.20
C LYS A 506 22.07 11.43 -6.63
N GLY A 507 21.27 11.76 -7.66
CA GLY A 507 21.61 11.47 -9.06
C GLY A 507 21.63 9.98 -9.43
N ILE A 508 20.90 9.14 -8.69
CA ILE A 508 20.88 7.67 -8.86
C ILE A 508 19.51 7.14 -9.30
N LEU A 509 18.70 7.98 -9.97
CA LEU A 509 17.54 7.46 -10.69
C LEU A 509 18.00 6.57 -11.86
N PRO A 510 17.38 5.40 -12.08
CA PRO A 510 17.69 4.56 -13.23
C PRO A 510 17.27 5.25 -14.54
N GLU A 511 18.05 5.07 -15.59
CA GLU A 511 17.64 5.44 -16.95
C GLU A 511 16.63 4.41 -17.48
N LEU A 512 15.35 4.80 -17.52
CA LEU A 512 14.26 3.93 -17.94
C LEU A 512 13.72 4.39 -19.28
N ILE A 513 14.38 3.96 -20.36
CA ILE A 513 13.93 4.16 -21.74
C ILE A 513 12.83 3.15 -22.13
N PRO A 514 11.96 3.45 -23.11
CA PRO A 514 11.19 2.41 -23.79
C PRO A 514 12.17 1.40 -24.40
N GLN A 515 11.80 0.13 -24.48
CA GLN A 515 12.58 -0.87 -25.19
C GLN A 515 11.61 -1.73 -26.01
N VAL A 516 11.94 -1.94 -27.27
CA VAL A 516 11.21 -2.82 -28.18
C VAL A 516 12.26 -3.67 -28.90
N GLU A 517 12.06 -4.99 -28.99
CA GLU A 517 13.06 -5.86 -29.62
C GLU A 517 13.04 -5.67 -31.14
N ASN A 518 11.86 -5.51 -31.75
CA ASN A 518 11.71 -5.41 -33.19
C ASN A 518 10.82 -4.22 -33.60
N ILE A 519 11.22 -3.50 -34.64
CA ILE A 519 10.32 -2.68 -35.46
C ILE A 519 10.17 -3.31 -36.84
N VAL A 520 8.94 -3.62 -37.25
CA VAL A 520 8.62 -4.26 -38.55
C VAL A 520 8.03 -3.21 -39.48
N CYS A 521 8.56 -3.13 -40.70
CA CYS A 521 8.11 -2.18 -41.71
C CYS A 521 8.00 -2.85 -43.09
N ALA A 522 6.86 -2.69 -43.75
CA ALA A 522 6.73 -2.93 -45.18
C ALA A 522 7.49 -1.86 -45.97
N LEU A 523 8.20 -2.24 -47.04
CA LEU A 523 8.79 -1.27 -47.97
C LEU A 523 7.73 -0.68 -48.91
N ASP A 524 6.73 -1.49 -49.27
CA ASP A 524 5.66 -1.17 -50.19
C ASP A 524 4.27 -1.26 -49.51
N HIS A 525 3.26 -0.56 -50.05
CA HIS A 525 1.95 -0.44 -49.41
C HIS A 525 1.13 -1.74 -49.42
N ASP A 526 1.26 -2.55 -50.46
CA ASP A 526 0.63 -3.88 -50.60
C ASP A 526 1.20 -4.91 -49.62
N LEU A 527 2.47 -4.76 -49.21
CA LEU A 527 3.14 -5.61 -48.23
C LEU A 527 2.76 -5.32 -46.76
N GLN A 528 1.83 -4.39 -46.49
CA GLN A 528 1.36 -4.12 -45.12
C GLN A 528 0.75 -5.38 -44.45
N GLY A 529 0.04 -6.24 -45.20
CA GLY A 529 -0.47 -7.52 -44.71
C GLY A 529 0.65 -8.53 -44.40
N ALA A 530 1.71 -8.55 -45.23
CA ALA A 530 2.89 -9.37 -45.01
C ALA A 530 3.66 -8.93 -43.75
N ALA A 531 3.86 -7.62 -43.57
CA ALA A 531 4.46 -7.05 -42.37
C ALA A 531 3.65 -7.33 -41.10
N ALA A 532 2.31 -7.28 -41.18
CA ALA A 532 1.44 -7.70 -40.07
C ALA A 532 1.59 -9.18 -39.72
N THR A 533 1.76 -10.06 -40.72
CA THR A 533 2.01 -11.50 -40.51
C THR A 533 3.34 -11.72 -39.78
N VAL A 534 4.44 -11.13 -40.28
CA VAL A 534 5.77 -11.21 -39.64
C VAL A 534 5.74 -10.67 -38.21
N ALA A 535 5.11 -9.52 -37.99
CA ALA A 535 4.96 -8.94 -36.65
C ALA A 535 4.12 -9.82 -35.71
N THR A 536 3.16 -10.58 -36.23
CA THR A 536 2.34 -11.53 -35.44
C THR A 536 3.16 -12.74 -35.04
N MET A 537 3.89 -13.37 -35.97
CA MET A 537 4.76 -14.53 -35.67
C MET A 537 5.81 -14.21 -34.59
N LEU A 538 6.43 -13.02 -34.66
CA LEU A 538 7.39 -12.56 -33.65
C LEU A 538 6.74 -12.36 -32.26
N ARG A 539 5.51 -11.84 -32.21
CA ARG A 539 4.74 -11.70 -30.96
C ARG A 539 4.29 -13.05 -30.39
N GLU A 540 3.95 -14.02 -31.25
CA GLU A 540 3.65 -15.40 -30.85
C GLU A 540 4.89 -16.11 -30.27
N LYS A 541 6.10 -15.75 -30.73
CA LYS A 541 7.39 -16.11 -30.11
C LYS A 541 7.72 -15.29 -28.83
N GLY A 542 6.78 -14.50 -28.32
CA GLY A 542 6.90 -13.72 -27.08
C GLY A 542 7.68 -12.40 -27.21
N GLN A 543 8.06 -11.98 -28.42
CA GLN A 543 8.88 -10.78 -28.62
C GLN A 543 8.03 -9.50 -28.65
N SER A 544 8.61 -8.42 -28.17
CA SER A 544 8.08 -7.07 -28.30
C SER A 544 8.28 -6.54 -29.72
N VAL A 545 7.18 -6.13 -30.36
CA VAL A 545 7.17 -5.72 -31.78
C VAL A 545 6.32 -4.48 -32.00
N ASP A 546 6.97 -3.43 -32.51
CA ASP A 546 6.31 -2.26 -33.08
C ASP A 546 6.09 -2.47 -34.59
N LEU A 547 4.85 -2.37 -35.05
CA LEU A 547 4.52 -2.51 -36.47
C LEU A 547 4.26 -1.11 -37.06
N VAL A 548 4.96 -0.77 -38.14
CA VAL A 548 4.76 0.49 -38.86
C VAL A 548 3.46 0.41 -39.66
N LEU A 549 2.36 0.87 -39.05
CA LEU A 549 0.99 0.83 -39.59
C LEU A 549 0.74 1.78 -40.78
N GLU A 550 1.66 2.70 -41.05
CA GLU A 550 1.52 3.73 -42.07
C GLU A 550 2.60 3.58 -43.13
N SER A 551 2.28 3.84 -44.40
CA SER A 551 3.29 3.96 -45.46
C SER A 551 4.18 5.19 -45.20
N LYS A 552 5.34 4.99 -44.55
CA LYS A 552 6.30 6.03 -44.19
C LYS A 552 7.66 5.79 -44.84
N PRO A 553 8.38 6.84 -45.29
CA PRO A 553 9.76 6.69 -45.77
C PRO A 553 10.68 6.11 -44.70
N LEU A 554 11.65 5.28 -45.09
CA LEU A 554 12.60 4.62 -44.17
C LEU A 554 13.29 5.60 -43.19
N LYS A 555 13.59 6.83 -43.61
CA LYS A 555 14.16 7.87 -42.74
C LYS A 555 13.28 8.21 -41.52
N TRP A 556 11.95 8.09 -41.64
CA TRP A 556 11.02 8.20 -40.51
C TRP A 556 11.05 6.94 -39.64
N VAL A 557 11.13 5.75 -40.26
CA VAL A 557 11.19 4.46 -39.57
C VAL A 557 12.43 4.39 -38.68
N PHE A 558 13.62 4.75 -39.19
CA PHE A 558 14.84 4.85 -38.38
C PHE A 558 14.71 5.84 -37.22
N LYS A 559 14.07 7.00 -37.43
CA LYS A 559 13.79 7.96 -36.33
C LYS A 559 12.82 7.42 -35.28
N ARG A 560 11.85 6.59 -35.69
CA ARG A 560 10.91 5.92 -34.78
C ARG A 560 11.63 4.82 -34.00
N ALA A 561 12.40 3.97 -34.70
CA ALA A 561 13.23 2.92 -34.13
C ALA A 561 14.14 3.46 -33.02
N ALA A 562 14.87 4.55 -33.27
CA ALA A 562 15.69 5.21 -32.26
C ALA A 562 14.88 5.74 -31.07
N ARG A 563 13.69 6.32 -31.30
CA ARG A 563 12.84 6.87 -30.21
C ARG A 563 12.29 5.79 -29.29
N ILE A 564 11.98 4.60 -29.81
CA ILE A 564 11.45 3.47 -29.03
C ILE A 564 12.56 2.52 -28.54
N ASN A 565 13.82 2.88 -28.77
CA ASN A 565 15.01 2.04 -28.57
C ASN A 565 14.84 0.62 -29.13
N ALA A 566 14.51 0.53 -30.42
CA ALA A 566 14.37 -0.73 -31.12
C ALA A 566 15.73 -1.42 -31.27
N GLN A 567 15.83 -2.72 -30.98
CA GLN A 567 17.07 -3.48 -31.20
C GLN A 567 17.26 -3.87 -32.69
N ARG A 568 16.20 -4.34 -33.34
CA ARG A 568 16.20 -4.80 -34.74
C ARG A 568 15.16 -4.07 -35.59
N LEU A 569 15.53 -3.72 -36.82
CA LEU A 569 14.61 -3.25 -37.87
C LEU A 569 14.41 -4.38 -38.89
N ILE A 570 13.17 -4.82 -39.05
CA ILE A 570 12.79 -5.90 -39.97
C ILE A 570 12.06 -5.27 -41.16
N LEU A 571 12.66 -5.40 -42.34
CA LEU A 571 12.17 -4.86 -43.60
C LEU A 571 11.53 -5.97 -44.44
N VAL A 572 10.27 -5.76 -44.77
CA VAL A 572 9.47 -6.66 -45.61
C VAL A 572 9.41 -6.02 -47.00
N GLY A 573 10.34 -6.43 -47.85
CA GLY A 573 10.39 -6.08 -49.28
C GLY A 573 9.85 -7.21 -50.14
N ASN A 574 9.39 -6.88 -51.35
CA ASN A 574 8.72 -7.84 -52.22
C ASN A 574 9.66 -8.98 -52.66
N THR A 575 10.92 -8.65 -52.96
CA THR A 575 11.94 -9.59 -53.43
C THR A 575 12.29 -10.64 -52.37
N GLU A 576 12.37 -10.24 -51.11
CA GLU A 576 12.70 -11.10 -49.98
C GLU A 576 11.47 -11.92 -49.57
N TYR A 577 10.30 -11.27 -49.48
CA TYR A 577 9.07 -11.91 -49.01
C TYR A 577 8.60 -13.05 -49.94
N ILE A 578 8.75 -12.90 -51.26
CA ILE A 578 8.46 -13.97 -52.24
C ILE A 578 9.35 -15.22 -52.02
N LYS A 579 10.58 -15.05 -51.48
CA LYS A 579 11.47 -16.16 -51.10
C LYS A 579 11.18 -16.74 -49.71
N GLY A 580 10.17 -16.24 -49.00
CA GLY A 580 9.92 -16.58 -47.58
C GLY A 580 10.91 -15.92 -46.61
N MET A 581 11.52 -14.80 -47.00
CA MET A 581 12.57 -14.10 -46.25
C MET A 581 12.18 -12.66 -45.91
N VAL A 582 12.91 -12.06 -44.98
CA VAL A 582 12.91 -10.63 -44.67
C VAL A 582 14.33 -10.13 -44.49
N SER A 583 14.56 -8.84 -44.73
CA SER A 583 15.83 -8.20 -44.42
C SER A 583 15.82 -7.72 -42.96
N VAL A 584 16.67 -8.29 -42.11
CA VAL A 584 16.84 -7.88 -40.72
C VAL A 584 18.07 -6.99 -40.60
N LYS A 585 17.94 -5.86 -39.91
CA LYS A 585 19.03 -4.93 -39.60
C LYS A 585 19.18 -4.78 -38.09
N ILE A 586 20.37 -5.06 -37.57
CA ILE A 586 20.72 -4.80 -36.17
C ILE A 586 21.01 -3.30 -36.05
N LEU A 587 20.33 -2.60 -35.13
CA LEU A 587 20.37 -1.14 -35.07
C LEU A 587 21.58 -0.59 -34.31
N SER A 588 22.25 -1.42 -33.49
CA SER A 588 23.50 -1.07 -32.81
C SER A 588 24.73 -1.22 -33.71
N SER A 589 24.92 -2.37 -34.38
CA SER A 589 26.05 -2.59 -35.31
C SER A 589 25.83 -2.00 -36.70
N GLY A 590 24.57 -1.83 -37.11
CA GLY A 590 24.20 -1.43 -38.46
C GLY A 590 24.27 -2.57 -39.50
N GLU A 591 24.65 -3.78 -39.08
CA GLU A 591 24.70 -4.98 -39.95
C GLU A 591 23.31 -5.37 -40.44
N GLN A 592 23.27 -5.99 -41.62
CA GLN A 592 22.02 -6.32 -42.31
C GLN A 592 22.14 -7.65 -43.06
N SER A 593 21.14 -8.51 -42.93
CA SER A 593 21.11 -9.87 -43.50
C SER A 593 19.69 -10.26 -43.94
N GLU A 594 19.58 -11.14 -44.95
CA GLU A 594 18.32 -11.81 -45.30
C GLU A 594 18.15 -13.04 -44.40
N ILE A 595 17.02 -13.15 -43.69
CA ILE A 595 16.69 -14.27 -42.78
C ILE A 595 15.34 -14.84 -43.20
N LYS A 596 15.18 -16.17 -43.19
CA LYS A 596 13.86 -16.79 -43.43
C LYS A 596 12.89 -16.42 -42.31
N ILE A 597 11.62 -16.19 -42.65
CA ILE A 597 10.61 -15.74 -41.68
C ILE A 597 10.43 -16.73 -40.54
N ASP A 598 10.49 -18.04 -40.83
CA ASP A 598 10.39 -19.09 -39.81
C ASP A 598 11.60 -19.11 -38.86
N GLU A 599 12.80 -18.80 -39.39
CA GLU A 599 14.10 -18.75 -38.71
C GLU A 599 14.33 -17.43 -37.94
N LEU A 600 13.34 -16.52 -37.90
CA LEU A 600 13.38 -15.33 -37.05
C LEU A 600 13.24 -15.71 -35.57
N GLU A 601 14.35 -16.05 -34.93
CA GLU A 601 14.39 -16.45 -33.53
C GLU A 601 14.84 -15.33 -32.58
N TYR A 602 14.90 -15.70 -31.29
CA TYR A 602 15.42 -14.87 -30.21
C TYR A 602 16.94 -15.02 -30.17
N ASP A 603 17.66 -13.91 -30.30
CA ASP A 603 19.11 -13.96 -30.10
C ASP A 603 19.39 -13.82 -28.60
N HIS A 604 19.76 -14.92 -27.95
CA HIS A 604 19.87 -15.01 -26.49
C HIS A 604 20.96 -14.12 -25.89
N ALA A 605 21.89 -13.60 -26.71
CA ALA A 605 23.08 -12.86 -26.29
C ALA A 605 22.82 -11.53 -25.56
N VAL A 606 21.58 -11.01 -25.52
CA VAL A 606 21.25 -9.71 -24.91
C VAL A 606 20.64 -9.82 -23.50
N LYS A 607 20.36 -11.04 -23.03
CA LYS A 607 19.51 -11.25 -21.84
C LYS A 607 20.20 -11.28 -20.48
N GLU A 608 21.52 -11.34 -20.41
CA GLU A 608 22.22 -11.29 -19.10
C GLU A 608 22.23 -9.89 -18.47
N GLU A 609 21.96 -8.83 -19.25
CA GLU A 609 21.86 -7.45 -18.74
C GLU A 609 20.44 -6.85 -18.77
N SER A 610 19.47 -7.50 -19.42
CA SER A 610 18.14 -6.90 -19.66
C SER A 610 16.97 -7.87 -19.59
N ASP A 611 16.69 -8.39 -18.38
CA ASP A 611 15.34 -8.86 -18.07
C ASP A 611 14.45 -7.64 -17.73
N PRO A 612 13.39 -7.33 -18.51
CA PRO A 612 12.45 -6.27 -18.16
C PRO A 612 11.64 -6.57 -16.88
N GLY A 613 11.78 -7.77 -16.30
CA GLY A 613 11.33 -8.16 -14.97
C GLY A 613 12.42 -8.15 -13.87
N CYS A 614 13.65 -7.70 -14.13
CA CYS A 614 14.72 -7.61 -13.13
C CYS A 614 15.61 -6.37 -13.36
N TYR A 615 15.22 -5.26 -12.75
CA TYR A 615 15.99 -4.02 -12.75
C TYR A 615 17.15 -4.05 -11.74
N TYR A 616 18.17 -4.86 -12.01
CA TYR A 616 19.44 -4.76 -11.29
C TYR A 616 20.18 -3.49 -11.73
N LEU A 617 20.53 -2.63 -10.77
CA LEU A 617 21.60 -1.66 -10.99
C LEU A 617 22.92 -2.43 -11.13
N PRO A 618 23.75 -2.17 -12.15
CA PRO A 618 25.05 -2.81 -12.23
C PRO A 618 25.87 -2.43 -10.99
N ARG A 619 26.43 -3.43 -10.31
CA ARG A 619 27.46 -3.18 -9.30
C ARG A 619 28.62 -2.48 -10.01
N LYS A 620 29.07 -1.34 -9.46
CA LYS A 620 30.46 -0.95 -9.69
C LYS A 620 31.33 -2.04 -9.08
N GLU A 621 32.07 -2.74 -9.92
CA GLU A 621 33.22 -3.48 -9.44
C GLU A 621 34.21 -2.45 -8.89
N GLU A 622 34.49 -2.54 -7.59
CA GLU A 622 35.66 -1.86 -7.02
C GLU A 622 36.89 -2.59 -7.58
N SER A 623 37.72 -1.85 -8.31
CA SER A 623 38.93 -2.38 -8.93
C SER A 623 39.86 -2.94 -7.86
N ILE A 624 40.17 -4.24 -7.97
CA ILE A 624 41.20 -4.90 -7.16
C ILE A 624 42.56 -4.45 -7.70
N ASP A 625 43.02 -3.28 -7.25
CA ASP A 625 44.34 -2.71 -7.59
C ASP A 625 44.89 -1.84 -6.41
N ASP A 626 44.62 -2.25 -5.16
CA ASP A 626 45.12 -1.58 -3.95
C ASP A 626 45.42 -2.57 -2.80
N MET A 627 46.07 -3.70 -3.12
CA MET A 627 46.71 -4.58 -2.12
C MET A 627 48.10 -5.05 -2.57
N ASN A 628 49.06 -4.12 -2.64
CA ASN A 628 50.50 -4.42 -2.75
C ASN A 628 51.36 -3.20 -2.33
N SER A 629 51.37 -2.85 -1.04
CA SER A 629 52.33 -1.86 -0.47
C SER A 629 52.36 -1.80 1.08
N LEU A 630 52.39 -2.95 1.76
CA LEU A 630 52.73 -3.03 3.19
C LEU A 630 53.60 -4.27 3.51
N GLU A 631 54.82 -4.27 2.97
CA GLU A 631 55.98 -4.93 3.59
C GLU A 631 57.05 -3.87 3.84
N ASP A 632 57.12 -3.37 5.08
CA ASP A 632 58.29 -2.83 5.80
C ASP A 632 57.90 -2.43 7.24
#